data_AF-A0A6I2LXF9-F1
#
_entry.id   AF-A0A6I2LXF9-F1
#
_cell.length_a   1.000
_cell.length_b   1.000
_cell.length_c   1.000
_cell.angle_alpha   90.00
_cell.angle_beta   90.00
_cell.angle_gamma   90.00
#
_symmetry.space_group_name_H-M   'P 1'
#
loop_
_entity.id
_entity.type
_entity.pdbx_description
1 polymer ?
#
loop_
_entity_poly.entity_id
_entity_poly.type
_entity_poly.pdbx_seq_one_letter_code
_entity_poly.pdbx_strand_id
1 'polypeptide(L)'
;MASRNRWYSSPTQVFWTCKALIDGRTINHRTEIREVKGWRLGAIIHRLKDEYGWPILTDYRGPENVAHYRLKPDTDLSRLRFPPSARSLAEGLEGGAA
;
A
#
# COMPACT_ATOMS: atom_id res chain seq x y z
N MET A 1 10.36 -26.90 -8.55
CA MET A 1 10.41 -25.76 -9.50
C MET A 1 10.70 -24.48 -8.74
N ALA A 2 11.92 -23.95 -8.90
CA ALA A 2 12.47 -22.89 -8.06
C ALA A 2 12.09 -21.47 -8.54
N SER A 3 11.48 -20.70 -7.63
CA SER A 3 11.86 -19.33 -7.28
C SER A 3 11.82 -18.24 -8.36
N ARG A 4 10.66 -18.03 -9.01
CA ARG A 4 10.48 -16.98 -10.02
C ARG A 4 10.18 -15.56 -9.47
N ASN A 5 10.39 -15.28 -8.18
CA ASN A 5 9.77 -14.10 -7.55
C ASN A 5 10.66 -13.26 -6.60
N ARG A 6 11.94 -13.00 -6.94
CA ARG A 6 12.79 -12.09 -6.12
C ARG A 6 12.62 -10.60 -6.42
N TRP A 7 11.97 -10.24 -7.54
CA TRP A 7 11.90 -8.86 -8.02
C TRP A 7 10.50 -8.23 -8.02
N TYR A 8 9.46 -9.02 -7.87
CA TYR A 8 8.09 -8.53 -7.76
C TYR A 8 7.65 -8.61 -6.29
N SER A 9 7.03 -7.53 -5.79
CA SER A 9 6.41 -7.55 -4.46
C SER A 9 5.43 -8.71 -4.38
N SER A 10 5.48 -9.47 -3.28
CA SER A 10 4.53 -10.56 -3.08
C SER A 10 3.10 -9.99 -3.11
N PRO A 11 2.11 -10.70 -3.70
CA PRO A 11 0.72 -10.25 -3.73
C PRO A 11 0.21 -9.84 -2.34
N THR A 12 0.66 -10.55 -1.30
CA THR A 12 0.37 -10.28 0.12
C THR A 12 0.90 -8.93 0.60
N GLN A 13 2.08 -8.48 0.15
CA GLN A 13 2.64 -7.18 0.54
C GLN A 13 1.89 -6.02 -0.12
N VAL A 14 1.56 -6.18 -1.41
CA VAL A 14 0.77 -5.18 -2.15
C VAL A 14 -0.62 -5.06 -1.53
N PHE A 15 -1.27 -6.19 -1.27
CA PHE A 15 -2.56 -6.25 -0.60
C PHE A 15 -2.52 -5.59 0.79
N TRP A 16 -1.54 -5.96 1.63
CA TRP A 16 -1.39 -5.37 2.97
C TRP A 16 -1.16 -3.85 2.90
N THR A 17 -0.32 -3.39 1.97
CA THR A 17 -0.06 -1.95 1.78
C THR A 17 -1.33 -1.21 1.39
N CYS A 18 -2.07 -1.71 0.39
CA CYS A 18 -3.34 -1.11 -0.04
C CYS A 18 -4.34 -1.09 1.13
N LYS A 19 -4.49 -2.22 1.84
CA LYS A 19 -5.40 -2.34 2.99
C LYS A 19 -5.04 -1.34 4.09
N ALA A 20 -3.76 -1.23 4.45
CA ALA A 20 -3.33 -0.30 5.50
C ALA A 20 -3.58 1.16 5.12
N LEU A 21 -3.37 1.53 3.85
CA LEU A 21 -3.65 2.88 3.36
C LEU A 21 -5.15 3.21 3.36
N ILE A 22 -5.99 2.26 2.96
CA ILE A 22 -7.46 2.38 2.97
C ILE A 22 -8.01 2.52 4.39
N ASP A 23 -7.44 1.77 5.34
CA ASP A 23 -7.77 1.83 6.77
C ASP A 23 -7.31 3.15 7.43
N GLY A 24 -6.74 4.08 6.65
CA GLY A 24 -6.24 5.36 7.14
C GLY A 24 -4.96 5.26 7.97
N ARG A 25 -4.30 4.09 7.98
CA ARG A 25 -3.05 3.90 8.73
C ARG A 25 -1.91 4.65 8.09
N THR A 26 -1.02 5.15 8.93
CA THR A 26 0.29 5.63 8.51
C THR A 26 1.29 4.48 8.63
N ILE A 27 1.86 4.07 7.49
CA ILE A 27 2.81 2.96 7.41
C ILE A 27 4.21 3.45 7.06
N ASN A 28 5.22 2.79 7.60
CA ASN A 28 6.62 3.03 7.25
C ASN A 28 7.33 1.69 7.02
N HIS A 29 8.59 1.76 6.59
CA HIS A 29 9.38 0.56 6.30
C HIS A 29 9.52 -0.38 7.52
N ARG A 30 9.60 0.15 8.75
CA ARG A 30 9.64 -0.71 9.96
C ARG A 30 8.33 -1.48 10.15
N THR A 31 7.18 -0.85 9.88
CA THR A 31 5.87 -1.51 9.95
C THR A 31 5.76 -2.63 8.91
N GLU A 32 6.21 -2.40 7.67
CA GLU A 32 6.22 -3.45 6.62
C GLU A 32 7.12 -4.64 7.02
N ILE A 33 8.32 -4.38 7.53
CA ILE A 33 9.24 -5.44 7.98
C ILE A 33 8.61 -6.26 9.10
N ARG A 34 7.94 -5.60 10.05
CA ARG A 34 7.32 -6.28 11.20
C ARG A 34 6.11 -7.13 10.80
N GLU A 35 5.24 -6.60 9.95
CA GLU A 35 3.94 -7.23 9.64
C GLU A 35 4.04 -8.27 8.51
N VAL A 36 4.78 -7.94 7.45
CA VAL A 36 4.82 -8.78 6.24
C VAL A 36 6.23 -9.27 5.89
N LYS A 37 7.22 -9.04 6.77
CA LYS A 37 8.64 -9.38 6.55
C LYS A 37 9.15 -8.87 5.20
N GLY A 38 8.61 -7.72 4.78
CA GLY A 38 8.83 -7.11 3.48
C GLY A 38 9.82 -5.95 3.55
N TRP A 39 10.44 -5.64 2.41
CA TRP A 39 11.39 -4.52 2.27
C TRP A 39 11.07 -3.62 1.07
N ARG A 40 9.92 -3.84 0.40
CA ARG A 40 9.60 -3.24 -0.90
C ARG A 40 8.50 -2.18 -0.82
N LEU A 41 8.13 -1.69 0.37
CA LEU A 41 7.09 -0.66 0.55
C LEU A 41 7.34 0.54 -0.34
N GLY A 42 8.57 1.06 -0.40
CA GLY A 42 8.89 2.21 -1.24
C GLY A 42 8.55 1.99 -2.73
N ALA A 43 8.87 0.80 -3.26
CA ALA A 43 8.53 0.44 -4.64
C ALA A 43 7.02 0.26 -4.83
N ILE A 44 6.32 -0.32 -3.85
CA ILE A 44 4.86 -0.46 -3.90
C ILE A 44 4.20 0.92 -3.90
N ILE A 45 4.61 1.81 -3.00
CA ILE A 45 4.07 3.17 -2.91
C ILE A 45 4.36 3.95 -4.20
N HIS A 46 5.59 3.88 -4.72
CA HIS A 46 5.93 4.54 -5.98
C HIS A 46 5.03 4.06 -7.12
N ARG A 47 4.86 2.74 -7.25
CA ARG A 47 3.96 2.14 -8.23
C ARG A 47 2.49 2.56 -8.05
N LEU A 48 2.00 2.59 -6.81
CA LEU A 48 0.63 3.04 -6.52
C LEU A 48 0.41 4.50 -6.91
N LYS A 49 1.41 5.38 -6.70
CA LYS A 49 1.34 6.79 -7.11
C LYS A 49 1.42 6.96 -8.61
N ASP A 50 2.38 6.30 -9.25
CA ASP A 50 2.72 6.50 -10.66
C ASP A 50 1.77 5.76 -11.61
N GLU A 51 1.59 4.45 -11.42
CA GLU A 51 0.77 3.62 -12.33
C GLU A 51 -0.73 3.69 -11.99
N TYR A 52 -1.06 3.81 -10.70
CA TYR A 52 -2.44 3.73 -10.22
C TYR A 52 -3.04 5.07 -9.78
N GLY A 53 -2.25 6.14 -9.73
CA GLY A 53 -2.71 7.49 -9.39
C GLY A 53 -3.16 7.66 -7.94
N TRP A 54 -2.68 6.83 -7.01
CA TRP A 54 -3.09 6.91 -5.61
C TRP A 54 -2.56 8.20 -4.96
N PRO A 55 -3.42 8.99 -4.29
CA PRO A 55 -3.01 10.22 -3.61
C PRO A 55 -2.34 9.89 -2.27
N ILE A 56 -1.12 9.35 -2.33
CA ILE A 56 -0.34 8.97 -1.15
C ILE A 56 0.57 10.14 -0.74
N LEU A 57 0.42 10.56 0.50
CA LEU A 57 1.28 11.54 1.15
C LEU A 57 2.48 10.83 1.78
N THR A 58 3.66 11.41 1.58
CA THR A 58 4.91 10.96 2.20
C THR A 58 5.37 12.04 3.16
N ASP A 59 5.47 11.69 4.44
CA ASP A 59 5.93 12.56 5.52
C ASP A 59 7.23 11.99 6.09
N TYR A 60 8.30 12.77 6.10
CA TYR A 60 9.59 12.32 6.64
C TYR A 60 9.70 12.76 8.10
N ARG A 61 9.84 11.79 9.02
CA ARG A 61 9.84 12.07 10.46
C ARG A 61 11.14 11.66 11.13
N GLY A 62 11.51 12.48 12.11
CA GLY A 62 12.63 12.24 13.01
C GLY A 62 14.00 12.53 12.38
N PRO A 63 15.08 12.43 13.19
CA PRO A 63 16.45 12.68 12.73
C PRO A 63 16.92 11.65 11.68
N GLU A 64 16.30 10.46 11.68
CA GLU A 64 16.56 9.39 10.72
C GLU A 64 15.83 9.60 9.37
N ASN A 65 15.03 10.67 9.21
CA ASN A 65 14.23 10.96 8.01
C ASN A 65 13.40 9.75 7.52
N VAL A 66 12.71 9.09 8.45
CA VAL A 66 11.92 7.89 8.10
C VAL A 66 10.67 8.31 7.32
N ALA A 67 10.53 7.76 6.11
CA ALA A 67 9.35 7.97 5.28
C ALA A 67 8.11 7.29 5.90
N HIS A 68 7.10 8.10 6.19
CA HIS A 68 5.78 7.70 6.64
C HIS A 68 4.80 7.94 5.51
N TYR A 69 4.21 6.86 5.02
CA TYR A 69 3.24 6.90 3.94
C TYR A 69 1.84 6.82 4.52
N ARG A 70 0.96 7.69 4.04
CA ARG A 70 -0.47 7.64 4.36
C ARG A 70 -1.28 8.04 3.15
N LEU A 71 -2.51 7.53 3.06
CA LEU A 71 -3.44 8.05 2.08
C LEU A 71 -3.83 9.49 2.44
N LYS A 72 -4.03 10.35 1.43
CA LYS A 72 -4.52 11.70 1.68
C LYS A 72 -5.89 11.59 2.38
N PRO A 73 -6.09 12.26 3.53
CA PRO A 73 -7.41 12.32 4.15
C PRO A 73 -8.36 12.98 3.15
N ASP A 74 -9.60 12.48 3.07
CA ASP A 74 -10.60 12.88 2.05
C ASP A 74 -10.42 12.22 0.66
N THR A 75 -9.59 11.18 0.55
CA THR A 75 -9.52 10.40 -0.70
C THR A 75 -10.76 9.54 -0.86
N ASP A 76 -11.45 9.72 -1.98
CA ASP A 76 -12.55 8.84 -2.40
C ASP A 76 -11.98 7.47 -2.82
N LEU A 77 -12.19 6.47 -1.96
CA LEU A 77 -11.67 5.11 -2.15
C LEU A 77 -12.34 4.40 -3.33
N SER A 78 -13.61 4.72 -3.63
CA SER A 78 -14.39 4.11 -4.71
C SER A 78 -13.88 4.52 -6.09
N ARG A 79 -13.18 5.65 -6.19
CA ARG A 79 -12.55 6.12 -7.44
C ARG A 79 -11.09 5.69 -7.60
N LEU A 80 -10.52 4.98 -6.63
CA LEU A 80 -9.14 4.48 -6.72
C LEU A 80 -9.03 3.30 -7.68
N ARG A 81 -7.95 3.27 -8.48
CA ARG A 81 -7.61 2.11 -9.31
C ARG A 81 -6.78 1.13 -8.52
N PHE A 82 -7.31 -0.05 -8.24
CA PHE A 82 -6.61 -1.06 -7.48
C PHE A 82 -5.69 -1.90 -8.39
N PRO A 83 -4.48 -2.26 -7.95
CA PRO A 83 -3.71 -3.30 -8.62
C PRO A 83 -4.47 -4.63 -8.60
N PRO A 84 -4.23 -5.54 -9.57
CA PRO A 84 -4.94 -6.82 -9.65
C PRO A 84 -4.80 -7.66 -8.39
N SER A 85 -3.66 -7.56 -7.68
CA SER A 85 -3.42 -8.24 -6.40
C SER A 85 -4.25 -7.68 -5.23
N ALA A 86 -4.83 -6.50 -5.37
CA ALA A 86 -5.63 -5.82 -4.35
C ALA A 86 -7.09 -5.61 -4.82
N ARG A 87 -7.50 -6.23 -5.92
CA ARG A 87 -8.85 -6.05 -6.51
C ARG A 87 -9.95 -6.45 -5.53
N SER A 88 -9.74 -7.49 -4.73
CA SER A 88 -10.69 -7.92 -3.71
C SER A 88 -10.91 -6.90 -2.58
N LEU A 89 -10.01 -5.93 -2.41
CA LEU A 89 -10.25 -4.81 -1.49
C LEU A 89 -11.27 -3.82 -2.06
N ALA A 90 -11.28 -3.62 -3.38
CA ALA A 90 -12.30 -2.78 -4.03
C ALA A 90 -13.69 -3.41 -3.89
N GLU A 91 -13.78 -4.72 -4.15
CA GLU A 91 -15.03 -5.48 -4.01
C GLU A 91 -15.58 -5.44 -2.57
N GLY A 92 -14.69 -5.52 -1.57
CA GLY A 92 -15.06 -5.40 -0.15
C GLY A 92 -15.49 -3.99 0.27
N LEU A 93 -15.03 -2.94 -0.42
CA LEU A 93 -15.45 -1.55 -0.18
C LEU A 93 -16.82 -1.26 -0.80
N GLU A 94 -17.13 -1.84 -1.97
CA GLU A 94 -18.44 -1.70 -2.61
C GLU A 94 -19.54 -2.50 -1.90
N GLY A 95 -19.19 -3.63 -1.27
CA GLY A 95 -20.13 -4.48 -0.52
C GLY A 95 -20.35 -4.12 0.95
N GLY A 96 -19.69 -3.08 1.47
CA GLY A 96 -19.70 -2.70 2.89
C GLY A 96 -20.81 -1.72 3.31
N ALA A 97 -21.75 -1.41 2.43
CA ALA A 97 -22.96 -0.65 2.77
C ALA A 97 -24.12 -1.63 3.02
N ALA A 98 -24.23 -2.15 4.24
CA ALA A 98 -25.42 -2.83 4.74
C ALA A 98 -25.68 -2.39 6.19
#